data_AF-A0AAD7CSM9-F1
#
_entry.id   AF-A0AAD7CSM9-F1
#
_cell.length_a   1.000
_cell.length_b   1.000
_cell.length_c   1.000
_cell.angle_alpha   90.00
_cell.angle_beta   90.00
_cell.angle_gamma   90.00
#
_symmetry.space_group_name_H-M   'P 1'
#
loop_
_entity.id
_entity.type
_entity.pdbx_description
1 polymer ?
#
loop_
_entity_poly.entity_id
_entity_poly.type
_entity_poly.pdbx_seq_one_letter_code
_entity_poly.pdbx_strand_id
1 'polypeptide(L)' 'YPRARGLGGSTIHSAMVNSVADRRDFDNLAAMFNDSTWSYIHMRNYSKRIENNL' A
#
# COMPACT_ATOMS: atom_id res chain seq x y z
N TYR A 1 -19.03 -1.89 11.15
CA TYR A 1 -17.82 -1.53 10.38
C TYR A 1 -17.25 -0.22 10.95
N PRO A 2 -16.33 -0.27 11.93
CA PRO A 2 -15.88 0.94 12.61
C PRO A 2 -15.01 1.79 11.67
N ARG A 3 -15.39 3.07 11.52
CA ARG A 3 -14.64 4.09 10.78
C ARG A 3 -14.49 5.29 11.70
N ALA A 4 -13.26 5.67 11.95
CA ALA A 4 -12.96 6.80 12.82
C ALA A 4 -13.28 8.13 12.14
N ARG A 5 -13.93 9.04 12.88
CA ARG A 5 -14.28 10.39 12.44
C ARG A 5 -13.40 11.40 13.19
N GLY A 6 -12.15 11.51 12.77
CA GLY A 6 -11.16 12.44 13.30
C GLY A 6 -10.06 12.73 12.28
N LEU A 7 -9.27 13.78 12.50
CA LEU A 7 -8.08 14.05 11.67
C LEU A 7 -7.14 12.84 11.74
N GLY A 8 -6.75 12.29 10.58
CA GLY A 8 -6.03 11.02 10.48
C GLY A 8 -6.91 9.79 10.20
N GLY A 9 -8.25 9.93 10.17
CA GLY A 9 -9.15 8.90 9.67
C GLY A 9 -8.96 7.53 10.34
N SER A 10 -9.00 6.43 9.58
CA SER A 10 -8.80 5.09 10.17
C SER A 10 -7.35 4.84 10.64
N THR A 11 -6.39 5.69 10.28
CA THR A 11 -4.99 5.56 10.70
C THR A 11 -4.83 5.75 12.21
N ILE A 12 -5.64 6.62 12.84
CA ILE A 12 -5.60 6.85 14.30
C ILE A 12 -6.16 5.69 15.15
N HIS A 13 -6.84 4.71 14.53
CA HIS A 13 -7.34 3.51 15.21
C HIS A 13 -6.80 2.21 14.61
N SER A 14 -5.87 2.29 13.66
CA SER A 14 -5.22 1.11 13.09
C SER A 14 -4.23 0.52 14.11
N ALA A 15 -3.98 -0.79 14.05
CA ALA A 15 -2.97 -1.46 14.90
C ALA A 15 -1.52 -1.07 14.55
N MET A 16 -1.33 -0.08 13.66
CA MET A 16 -0.04 0.44 13.21
C MET A 16 0.89 -0.61 12.56
N VAL A 17 0.34 -1.78 12.18
CA VAL A 17 1.09 -2.79 11.42
C VAL A 17 1.21 -2.33 9.98
N ASN A 18 2.45 -2.14 9.52
CA ASN A 18 2.76 -1.82 8.13
C ASN A 18 3.39 -3.06 7.47
N SER A 19 2.81 -3.52 6.37
CA SER A 19 3.33 -4.64 5.57
C SER A 19 3.15 -4.31 4.10
N VAL A 20 4.23 -4.45 3.33
CA VAL A 20 4.15 -4.39 1.87
C VAL A 20 3.54 -5.70 1.36
N ALA A 21 2.62 -5.60 0.39
CA ALA A 21 1.98 -6.76 -0.22
C ALA A 21 2.97 -7.60 -1.07
N ASP A 22 2.60 -8.86 -1.35
CA ASP A 22 3.47 -9.76 -2.12
C ASP A 22 3.55 -9.29 -3.59
N ARG A 23 4.62 -9.68 -4.28
CA ARG A 23 4.84 -9.35 -5.70
C ARG A 23 3.65 -9.75 -6.56
N ARG A 24 3.06 -10.92 -6.28
CA ARG A 24 1.90 -11.45 -7.01
C ARG A 24 0.67 -10.55 -6.89
N ASP A 25 0.48 -9.88 -5.75
CA ASP A 25 -0.68 -9.00 -5.56
C ASP A 25 -0.58 -7.76 -6.46
N PHE A 26 0.61 -7.18 -6.57
CA PHE A 26 0.87 -6.05 -7.46
C PHE A 26 0.84 -6.43 -8.94
N ASP A 27 1.42 -7.57 -9.29
CA ASP A 27 1.40 -8.05 -10.68
C ASP A 27 -0.04 -8.43 -11.11
N ASN A 28 -0.87 -8.96 -10.20
CA ASN A 28 -2.29 -9.18 -10.45
C ASN A 28 -3.07 -7.88 -10.62
N LEU A 29 -2.77 -6.84 -9.83
CA LEU A 29 -3.37 -5.50 -9.99
C LEU A 29 -3.00 -4.88 -11.35
N ALA A 30 -1.74 -4.98 -11.74
CA ALA A 30 -1.28 -4.51 -13.05
C ALA A 30 -1.99 -5.23 -14.20
N ALA A 31 -2.20 -6.54 -14.08
CA ALA A 31 -2.97 -7.31 -15.06
C ALA A 31 -4.46 -6.95 -15.06
N MET A 32 -5.06 -6.76 -13.89
CA MET A 32 -6.49 -6.44 -13.75
C MET A 32 -6.84 -5.07 -14.33
N PHE A 33 -5.99 -4.07 -14.11
CA PHE A 33 -6.19 -2.71 -14.63
C PHE A 33 -5.52 -2.47 -15.99
N ASN A 34 -4.81 -3.48 -16.51
CA ASN A 34 -3.98 -3.39 -17.73
C ASN A 34 -3.02 -2.19 -17.68
N ASP A 35 -2.48 -1.89 -16.50
CA ASP A 35 -1.62 -0.75 -16.24
C ASP A 35 -0.36 -1.19 -15.49
N SER A 36 0.77 -1.11 -16.19
CA SER A 36 2.09 -1.49 -15.68
C SER A 36 2.62 -0.59 -14.56
N THR A 37 2.01 0.57 -14.32
CA THR A 37 2.37 1.44 -13.19
C THR A 37 2.06 0.80 -11.83
N TRP A 38 1.11 -0.15 -11.79
CA TRP A 38 0.77 -0.93 -10.59
C TRP A 38 1.66 -2.14 -10.35
N SER A 39 2.59 -2.44 -11.26
CA SER A 39 3.51 -3.58 -11.10
C SER A 39 4.40 -3.42 -9.88
N TYR A 40 4.86 -4.55 -9.33
CA TYR A 40 5.67 -4.58 -8.12
C TYR A 40 6.91 -3.67 -8.20
N ILE A 41 7.54 -3.58 -9.38
CA ILE A 41 8.75 -2.79 -9.58
C ILE A 41 8.49 -1.30 -9.38
N HIS A 42 7.38 -0.78 -9.92
CA HIS A 42 7.01 0.63 -9.76
C HIS A 42 6.50 0.90 -8.33
N MET A 43 5.67 0.02 -7.78
CA MET A 43 5.11 0.17 -6.43
C MET A 43 6.17 0.09 -5.35
N ARG A 44 7.21 -0.75 -5.53
CA ARG A 44 8.34 -0.85 -4.59
C ARG A 44 9.10 0.48 -4.43
N ASN A 45 9.20 1.29 -5.47
CA ASN A 45 9.83 2.61 -5.37
C ASN A 45 9.03 3.56 -4.49
N TYR A 46 7.69 3.47 -4.49
CA TYR A 46 6.84 4.23 -3.58
C TYR A 46 6.92 3.71 -2.15
N SER A 47 6.91 2.38 -1.94
CA SER A 47 7.09 1.79 -0.61
C SER A 47 8.40 2.25 0.03
N LYS A 48 9.50 2.29 -0.72
CA LYS A 48 10.79 2.83 -0.25
C LYS A 48 10.79 4.32 0.07
N ARG A 49 9.92 5.12 -0.56
CA ARG A 49 9.82 6.56 -0.26
C ARG A 49 8.98 6.82 0.99
N ILE A 50 8.00 5.96 1.24
CA ILE A 50 7.08 6.07 2.39
C ILE A 50 7.74 5.51 3.64
N GLU A 51 8.50 4.43 3.50
CA GLU A 51 9.23 3.81 4.61
C GLU A 51 10.65 4.38 4.70
N ASN A 52 10.94 5.10 5.78
CA ASN A 52 12.32 5.46 6.14
C ASN A 52 12.98 4.29 6.89
N ASN A 53 13.08 3.14 6.23
CA ASN A 53 13.80 1.97 6.73
C ASN A 53 15.15 1.91 5.99
N LEU A 54 16.23 2.36 6.66
CA LEU A 54 17.62 2.30 6.20
C LEU A 54 18.03 0.89 5.77
#